data_AF-A0A2H9T1U2-F1
#
_entry.id   AF-A0A2H9T1U2-F1
#
_cell.length_a   1.000
_cell.length_b   1.000
_cell.length_c   1.000
_cell.angle_alpha   90.00
_cell.angle_beta   90.00
_cell.angle_gamma   90.00
#
_symmetry.space_group_name_H-M   'P 1'
#
loop_
_entity.id
_entity.type
_entity.pdbx_description
1 polymer ?
#
loop_
_entity_poly.entity_id
_entity_poly.type
_entity_poly.pdbx_seq_one_letter_code
_entity_poly.pdbx_strand_id
1 'polypeptide(L)'
;MLKFASICPHPPIIIPTIGSSRDLERVSKTIKAMERLAKIFQHSQPETVIVISPHGPVSYHDIAVTMSPALSGNLKAFGDYETEMNFENDLELVDILQEKCRERKIPLKLMDEPQLDHGSLVPLYYLTHAYRQAGKDYKPKGGKILKVVPVAYSFLNRQINFEFGKKLFEVCNIKGKTKKRRIAIVASGDLSHRLTFEAPAGFNPRGAEFDEKIIELLEENNT
;
A
#
# COMPACT_ATOMS: atom_id res chain seq x y z
N MET A 1 9.07 -0.38 15.13
CA MET A 1 9.03 -1.86 15.04
C MET A 1 7.99 -2.23 14.01
N LEU A 2 8.36 -3.09 13.06
CA LEU A 2 7.40 -3.65 12.11
C LEU A 2 6.37 -4.50 12.86
N LYS A 3 5.09 -4.27 12.59
CA LYS A 3 3.97 -4.96 13.24
C LYS A 3 3.05 -5.68 12.27
N PHE A 4 3.11 -5.30 11.00
CA PHE A 4 2.21 -5.77 9.97
C PHE A 4 2.89 -5.60 8.61
N ALA A 5 2.74 -6.59 7.74
CA ALA A 5 3.11 -6.51 6.34
C ALA A 5 2.02 -7.20 5.52
N SER A 6 1.62 -6.63 4.40
CA SER A 6 0.67 -7.26 3.49
C SER A 6 0.95 -6.91 2.04
N ILE A 7 0.54 -7.82 1.17
CA ILE A 7 0.30 -7.54 -0.25
C ILE A 7 -1.22 -7.44 -0.42
N CYS A 8 -1.70 -6.44 -1.14
CA CYS A 8 -3.13 -6.27 -1.38
C CYS A 8 -3.41 -5.69 -2.77
N PRO A 9 -4.53 -6.10 -3.38
CA PRO A 9 -4.95 -5.58 -4.68
C PRO A 9 -5.48 -4.15 -4.55
N HIS A 10 -5.53 -3.45 -5.67
CA HIS A 10 -6.08 -2.08 -5.75
C HIS A 10 -7.04 -1.79 -6.91
N PRO A 11 -7.81 -2.75 -7.47
CA PRO A 11 -8.76 -2.42 -8.50
C PRO A 11 -9.93 -1.64 -7.90
N PRO A 12 -10.26 -0.42 -8.36
CA PRO A 12 -11.32 0.40 -7.74
C PRO A 12 -12.70 -0.25 -7.70
N ILE A 13 -12.95 -1.26 -8.55
CA ILE A 13 -14.20 -2.01 -8.63
C ILE A 13 -14.62 -2.70 -7.33
N ILE A 14 -13.68 -2.96 -6.41
CA ILE A 14 -14.03 -3.58 -5.12
C ILE A 14 -14.70 -2.57 -4.18
N ILE A 15 -14.52 -1.26 -4.41
CA ILE A 15 -15.14 -0.21 -3.59
C ILE A 15 -16.65 -0.20 -3.82
N PRO A 16 -17.48 -0.26 -2.75
CA PRO A 16 -18.93 -0.39 -2.88
C PRO A 16 -19.63 0.71 -3.69
N THR A 17 -19.10 1.95 -3.67
CA THR A 17 -19.65 3.10 -4.42
C THR A 17 -19.24 3.11 -5.90
N ILE A 18 -18.29 2.24 -6.31
CA ILE A 18 -17.75 2.15 -7.67
C ILE A 18 -18.26 0.90 -8.38
N GLY A 19 -18.12 -0.27 -7.75
CA GLY A 19 -18.56 -1.53 -8.33
C GLY A 19 -20.09 -1.64 -8.36
N SER A 20 -20.66 -2.11 -9.47
CA SER A 20 -22.08 -2.47 -9.49
C SER A 20 -22.35 -3.65 -8.56
N SER A 21 -23.61 -3.91 -8.20
CA SER A 21 -23.96 -5.08 -7.36
C SER A 21 -23.44 -6.40 -7.96
N ARG A 22 -23.44 -6.52 -9.29
CA ARG A 22 -22.90 -7.68 -10.01
C ARG A 22 -21.38 -7.76 -9.91
N ASP A 23 -20.68 -6.63 -9.99
CA ASP A 23 -19.23 -6.60 -9.87
C ASP A 23 -18.78 -6.99 -8.46
N LEU A 24 -19.42 -6.40 -7.44
CA LEU A 24 -19.16 -6.68 -6.03
C LEU A 24 -19.42 -8.15 -5.69
N GLU A 25 -20.44 -8.76 -6.28
CA GLU A 25 -20.70 -10.20 -6.15
C GLU A 25 -19.54 -11.04 -6.73
N ARG A 26 -19.08 -10.71 -7.95
CA ARG A 26 -17.96 -11.41 -8.62
C ARG A 26 -16.66 -11.34 -7.82
N VAL A 27 -16.38 -10.20 -7.19
CA VAL A 27 -15.15 -9.96 -6.41
C VAL A 27 -15.35 -10.16 -4.90
N SER A 28 -16.47 -10.77 -4.49
CA SER A 28 -16.84 -10.93 -3.07
C SER A 28 -15.79 -11.67 -2.24
N LYS A 29 -15.05 -12.61 -2.83
CA LYS A 29 -13.92 -13.29 -2.17
C LYS A 29 -12.79 -12.30 -1.83
N THR A 30 -12.44 -11.41 -2.76
CA THR A 30 -11.44 -10.36 -2.57
C THR A 30 -11.89 -9.37 -1.50
N ILE A 31 -13.14 -8.92 -1.54
CA ILE A 31 -13.71 -8.01 -0.53
C ILE A 31 -13.63 -8.64 0.86
N LYS A 32 -14.08 -9.89 1.04
CA LYS A 32 -13.99 -10.60 2.33
C LYS A 32 -12.55 -10.77 2.81
N ALA A 33 -11.60 -11.00 1.90
CA ALA A 33 -10.18 -11.07 2.24
C ALA A 33 -9.64 -9.71 2.71
N MET A 34 -10.00 -8.62 2.04
CA MET A 34 -9.64 -7.26 2.45
C MET A 34 -10.24 -6.87 3.81
N GLU A 35 -11.50 -7.25 4.07
CA GLU A 35 -12.13 -7.06 5.38
C GLU A 35 -11.43 -7.86 6.50
N ARG A 36 -11.01 -9.10 6.22
CA ARG A 36 -10.21 -9.89 7.15
C ARG A 36 -8.84 -9.25 7.38
N LEU A 37 -8.19 -8.78 6.33
CA LEU A 37 -6.90 -8.08 6.41
C LEU A 37 -7.01 -6.81 7.25
N ALA A 38 -8.09 -6.04 7.08
CA ALA A 38 -8.39 -4.86 7.88
C ALA A 38 -8.48 -5.21 9.37
N LYS A 39 -9.15 -6.31 9.75
CA LYS A 39 -9.16 -6.77 11.15
C LYS A 39 -7.75 -7.06 11.65
N ILE A 40 -6.89 -7.73 10.88
CA ILE A 40 -5.50 -8.02 11.29
C ILE A 40 -4.70 -6.72 11.46
N PHE A 41 -4.81 -5.80 10.50
CA PHE A 41 -4.19 -4.47 10.56
C PHE A 41 -4.59 -3.73 11.84
N GLN A 42 -5.88 -3.72 12.17
CA GLN A 42 -6.40 -3.10 13.38
C GLN A 42 -5.82 -3.71 14.65
N HIS A 43 -5.74 -5.04 14.75
CA HIS A 43 -5.13 -5.70 15.91
C HIS A 43 -3.64 -5.36 16.07
N SER A 44 -2.94 -5.13 14.96
CA SER A 44 -1.52 -4.73 14.96
C SER A 44 -1.30 -3.27 15.41
N GLN A 45 -2.36 -2.46 15.42
CA GLN A 45 -2.41 -1.08 15.93
C GLN A 45 -1.30 -0.16 15.36
N PRO A 46 -1.03 -0.13 14.04
CA PRO A 46 0.02 0.70 13.48
C PRO A 46 -0.27 2.18 13.69
N GLU A 47 0.81 2.92 13.93
CA GLU A 47 0.84 4.38 14.04
C GLU A 47 1.27 5.02 12.71
N THR A 48 2.07 4.30 11.92
CA THR A 48 2.51 4.69 10.58
C THR A 48 2.33 3.51 9.64
N VAL A 49 1.83 3.76 8.43
CA VAL A 49 1.82 2.78 7.33
C VAL A 49 2.68 3.29 6.18
N ILE A 50 3.63 2.48 5.74
CA ILE A 50 4.35 2.68 4.49
C ILE A 50 3.53 1.99 3.40
N VAL A 51 3.03 2.76 2.43
CA VAL A 51 2.24 2.22 1.32
C VAL A 51 3.07 2.31 0.04
N ILE A 52 3.27 1.17 -0.61
CA ILE A 52 4.00 1.07 -1.88
C ILE A 52 2.97 0.94 -2.99
N SER A 53 2.93 1.91 -3.91
CA SER A 53 1.98 1.92 -5.03
C SER A 53 2.66 1.89 -6.40
N PRO A 54 2.14 1.11 -7.37
CA PRO A 54 2.61 1.13 -8.75
C PRO A 54 2.04 2.30 -9.58
N HIS A 55 1.12 3.09 -9.03
CA HIS A 55 0.45 4.19 -9.73
C HIS A 55 0.88 5.59 -9.26
N GLY A 56 1.84 5.67 -8.31
CA GLY A 56 2.46 6.92 -7.90
C GLY A 56 3.46 7.47 -8.94
N PRO A 57 4.32 8.45 -8.57
CA PRO A 57 5.36 9.00 -9.45
C PRO A 57 6.51 8.00 -9.66
N VAL A 58 6.23 6.91 -10.39
CA VAL A 58 7.16 5.82 -10.66
C VAL A 58 8.36 6.28 -11.49
N SER A 59 9.53 5.69 -11.24
CA SER A 59 10.80 6.11 -11.83
C SER A 59 11.65 4.90 -12.25
N TYR A 60 12.45 5.09 -13.30
CA TYR A 60 13.44 4.13 -13.79
C TYR A 60 14.82 4.32 -13.15
N HIS A 61 15.01 5.41 -12.40
CA HIS A 61 16.32 5.81 -11.89
C HIS A 61 16.40 5.80 -10.37
N ASP A 62 15.26 5.91 -9.70
CA ASP A 62 15.18 6.07 -8.25
C ASP A 62 13.88 5.50 -7.68
N ILE A 63 13.91 5.24 -6.38
CA ILE A 63 12.72 4.95 -5.58
C ILE A 63 12.17 6.28 -5.11
N ALA A 64 10.96 6.63 -5.55
CA ALA A 64 10.33 7.89 -5.16
C ALA A 64 9.61 7.74 -3.81
N VAL A 65 9.90 8.64 -2.87
CA VAL A 65 9.26 8.71 -1.56
C VAL A 65 8.68 10.10 -1.36
N THR A 66 7.39 10.18 -1.04
CA THR A 66 6.71 11.46 -0.85
C THR A 66 7.08 12.08 0.50
N MET A 67 7.43 13.37 0.48
CA MET A 67 7.77 14.17 1.66
C MET A 67 6.80 15.32 1.94
N SER A 68 5.67 15.40 1.22
CA SER A 68 4.62 16.39 1.51
C SER A 68 4.03 16.14 2.91
N PRO A 69 3.91 17.16 3.79
CA PRO A 69 3.45 16.95 5.18
C PRO A 69 2.00 16.48 5.31
N ALA A 70 1.13 16.97 4.42
CA ALA A 70 -0.27 16.60 4.33
C ALA A 70 -0.50 15.84 3.02
N LEU A 71 -1.27 14.77 3.11
CA LEU A 71 -1.58 13.87 2.01
C LEU A 71 -3.08 13.80 1.85
N SER A 72 -3.56 13.83 0.60
CA SER A 72 -4.97 13.66 0.30
C SER A 72 -5.19 12.85 -0.97
N GLY A 73 -6.38 12.28 -1.12
CA GLY A 73 -6.75 11.60 -2.34
C GLY A 73 -8.23 11.26 -2.38
N ASN A 74 -8.73 11.02 -3.59
CA ASN A 74 -10.13 10.71 -3.86
C ASN A 74 -10.23 9.67 -5.00
N LEU A 75 -11.42 9.11 -5.18
CA LEU A 75 -11.70 8.12 -6.21
C LEU A 75 -12.63 8.66 -7.32
N LYS A 76 -12.69 9.99 -7.52
CA LYS A 76 -13.58 10.65 -8.49
C LYS A 76 -13.33 10.20 -9.92
N ALA A 77 -12.07 9.90 -10.26
CA ALA A 77 -11.69 9.37 -11.58
C ALA A 77 -12.39 8.03 -11.91
N PHE A 78 -12.92 7.33 -10.90
CA PHE A 78 -13.64 6.07 -11.03
C PHE A 78 -15.14 6.21 -10.74
N GLY A 79 -15.66 7.44 -10.66
CA GLY A 79 -17.08 7.72 -10.44
C GLY A 79 -17.51 7.84 -8.98
N ASP A 80 -16.58 7.74 -8.02
CA ASP A 80 -16.88 7.90 -6.60
C ASP A 80 -16.64 9.34 -6.13
N TYR A 81 -17.72 10.06 -5.88
CA TYR A 81 -17.71 11.43 -5.40
C TYR A 81 -17.80 11.54 -3.88
N GLU A 82 -17.93 10.42 -3.17
CA GLU A 82 -18.12 10.37 -1.71
C GLU A 82 -16.81 10.09 -0.97
N THR A 83 -15.94 9.26 -1.54
CA THR A 83 -14.67 8.91 -0.88
C THR A 83 -13.61 10.00 -1.06
N GLU A 84 -13.31 10.67 0.06
CA GLU A 84 -12.14 11.51 0.24
C GLU A 84 -11.35 11.06 1.47
N MET A 85 -10.03 10.98 1.34
CA MET A 85 -9.15 10.53 2.42
C MET A 85 -8.01 11.52 2.61
N ASN A 86 -7.76 11.87 3.87
CA ASN A 86 -6.71 12.80 4.28
C ASN A 86 -5.83 12.12 5.34
N PHE A 87 -4.53 12.30 5.22
CA PHE A 87 -3.53 11.71 6.11
C PHE A 87 -2.40 12.70 6.40
N GLU A 88 -1.72 12.47 7.53
CA GLU A 88 -0.44 13.12 7.82
C GLU A 88 0.72 12.24 7.38
N ASN A 89 1.82 12.86 6.94
CA ASN A 89 3.06 12.14 6.63
C ASN A 89 3.91 11.91 7.89
N ASP A 90 4.65 10.80 7.94
CA ASP A 90 5.68 10.55 8.95
C ASP A 90 7.04 11.01 8.42
N LEU A 91 7.24 12.33 8.34
CA LEU A 91 8.46 12.94 7.80
C LEU A 91 9.73 12.49 8.52
N GLU A 92 9.66 12.24 9.82
CA GLU A 92 10.80 11.70 10.55
C GLU A 92 11.19 10.30 10.06
N LEU A 93 10.20 9.47 9.70
CA LEU A 93 10.47 8.16 9.09
C LEU A 93 11.02 8.29 7.67
N VAL A 94 10.56 9.28 6.91
CA VAL A 94 11.09 9.61 5.57
C VAL A 94 12.57 10.01 5.65
N ASP A 95 12.94 10.88 6.59
CA ASP A 95 14.33 11.30 6.80
C ASP A 95 15.22 10.12 7.16
N ILE A 96 14.78 9.28 8.11
CA ILE A 96 15.49 8.07 8.51
C ILE A 96 15.68 7.10 7.33
N LEU A 97 14.63 6.92 6.50
CA LEU A 97 14.69 6.07 5.32
C LEU A 97 15.67 6.61 4.28
N GLN A 98 15.68 7.92 4.05
CA GLN A 98 16.61 8.57 3.13
C GLN A 98 18.06 8.34 3.58
N GLU A 99 18.37 8.56 4.86
CA GLU A 99 19.72 8.31 5.39
C GLU A 99 20.14 6.85 5.24
N LYS A 100 19.24 5.91 5.54
CA LYS A 100 19.53 4.47 5.40
C LYS A 100 19.75 4.05 3.95
N CYS A 101 19.06 4.68 3.00
CA CYS A 101 19.29 4.43 1.58
C CYS A 101 20.63 5.02 1.11
N ARG A 102 21.02 6.20 1.62
CA ARG A 102 22.34 6.81 1.35
C ARG A 102 23.49 5.89 1.74
N GLU A 103 23.42 5.25 2.92
CA GLU A 103 24.45 4.32 3.42
C GLU A 103 24.80 3.19 2.43
N ARG A 104 23.83 2.73 1.62
CA ARG A 104 24.00 1.64 0.65
C ARG A 104 23.89 2.06 -0.81
N LYS A 105 23.90 3.37 -1.09
CA LYS A 105 23.75 3.92 -2.44
C LYS A 105 22.50 3.40 -3.17
N ILE A 106 21.41 3.16 -2.42
CA ILE A 106 20.11 2.90 -3.05
C ILE A 106 19.58 4.25 -3.55
N PRO A 107 19.33 4.40 -4.86
CA PRO A 107 18.87 5.67 -5.41
C PRO A 107 17.44 5.93 -4.92
N LEU A 108 17.29 6.98 -4.13
CA LEU A 108 16.02 7.42 -3.56
C LEU A 108 15.85 8.90 -3.84
N LYS A 109 14.66 9.28 -4.31
CA LYS A 109 14.29 10.66 -4.59
C LYS A 109 13.11 11.05 -3.71
N LEU A 110 13.22 12.21 -3.05
CA LEU A 110 12.09 12.80 -2.34
C LEU A 110 11.22 13.59 -3.31
N MET A 111 9.91 13.43 -3.17
CA MET A 111 8.90 14.08 -4.01
C MET A 111 7.99 14.95 -3.17
N ASP A 112 7.68 16.14 -3.66
CA ASP A 112 6.59 16.96 -3.14
C ASP A 112 5.32 16.65 -3.95
N GLU A 113 4.66 15.56 -3.60
CA GLU A 113 3.44 15.07 -4.23
C GLU A 113 2.40 14.75 -3.15
N PRO A 114 1.52 15.72 -2.82
CA PRO A 114 0.53 15.52 -1.77
C PRO A 114 -0.61 14.59 -2.18
N GLN A 115 -0.80 14.31 -3.48
CA GLN A 115 -1.90 13.47 -3.94
C GLN A 115 -1.56 11.99 -3.88
N LEU A 116 -2.42 11.22 -3.23
CA LEU A 116 -2.37 9.76 -3.22
C LEU A 116 -3.14 9.20 -4.42
N ASP A 117 -2.51 8.28 -5.13
CA ASP A 117 -3.10 7.55 -6.24
C ASP A 117 -4.05 6.43 -5.75
N HIS A 118 -4.85 5.88 -6.66
CA HIS A 118 -5.80 4.81 -6.34
C HIS A 118 -5.16 3.50 -5.86
N GLY A 119 -3.95 3.20 -6.31
CA GLY A 119 -3.12 2.11 -5.81
C GLY A 119 -2.81 2.25 -4.33
N SER A 120 -2.65 3.47 -3.84
CA SER A 120 -2.53 3.76 -2.41
C SER A 120 -3.90 3.79 -1.72
N LEU A 121 -4.89 4.43 -2.33
CA LEU A 121 -6.19 4.71 -1.71
C LEU A 121 -7.06 3.45 -1.52
N VAL A 122 -7.11 2.52 -2.48
CA VAL A 122 -7.97 1.32 -2.35
C VAL A 122 -7.56 0.44 -1.15
N PRO A 123 -6.27 0.11 -0.95
CA PRO A 123 -5.85 -0.55 0.29
C PRO A 123 -6.17 0.24 1.56
N LEU A 124 -5.84 1.54 1.58
CA LEU A 124 -6.07 2.40 2.74
C LEU A 124 -7.56 2.53 3.07
N TYR A 125 -8.43 2.53 2.06
CA TYR A 125 -9.88 2.48 2.22
C TYR A 125 -10.24 1.31 3.13
N TYR A 126 -9.95 0.07 2.73
CA TYR A 126 -10.33 -1.12 3.52
C TYR A 126 -9.66 -1.19 4.89
N LEU A 127 -8.35 -0.92 4.96
CA LEU A 127 -7.61 -1.03 6.21
C LEU A 127 -8.11 -0.04 7.28
N THR A 128 -8.67 1.10 6.85
CA THR A 128 -9.27 2.12 7.73
C THR A 128 -10.80 2.08 7.76
N HIS A 129 -11.46 1.31 6.88
CA HIS A 129 -12.90 1.35 6.60
C HIS A 129 -13.79 1.02 7.80
N ALA A 130 -13.44 -0.01 8.59
CA ALA A 130 -14.31 -0.45 9.68
C ALA A 130 -14.52 0.63 10.76
N TYR A 131 -13.62 1.60 10.87
CA TYR A 131 -13.82 2.76 11.72
C TYR A 131 -14.80 3.75 11.07
N ARG A 132 -14.67 3.98 9.76
CA ARG A 132 -15.52 4.92 9.00
C ARG A 132 -16.99 4.51 9.03
N GLN A 133 -17.29 3.21 8.90
CA GLN A 133 -18.67 2.69 9.05
C GLN A 133 -19.26 2.91 10.45
N ALA A 134 -18.43 2.99 11.49
CA ALA A 134 -18.85 3.31 12.85
C ALA A 134 -18.91 4.83 13.12
N GLY A 135 -18.82 5.66 12.08
CA GLY A 135 -18.78 7.13 12.18
C GLY A 135 -17.50 7.67 12.82
N LYS A 136 -16.38 6.94 12.75
CA LYS A 136 -15.12 7.29 13.40
C LYS A 136 -13.95 7.20 12.42
N ASP A 137 -12.93 8.02 12.62
CA ASP A 137 -11.64 7.78 11.95
C ASP A 137 -10.89 6.62 12.61
N TYR A 138 -10.08 5.91 11.84
CA TYR A 138 -9.13 4.96 12.42
C TYR A 138 -8.19 5.72 13.38
N LYS A 139 -8.18 5.32 14.65
CA LYS A 139 -7.32 5.88 15.68
C LYS A 139 -6.49 4.76 16.32
N PRO A 140 -5.16 4.73 16.12
CA PRO A 140 -4.29 3.85 16.89
C PRO A 140 -4.44 4.10 18.40
N LYS A 141 -4.01 3.12 19.21
CA LYS A 141 -3.94 3.23 20.68
C LYS A 141 -3.40 4.59 21.13
N GLY A 142 -4.17 5.26 21.99
CA GLY A 142 -3.86 6.61 22.48
C GLY A 142 -4.50 7.74 21.67
N GLY A 143 -5.40 7.43 20.73
CA GLY A 143 -6.18 8.45 20.00
C GLY A 143 -5.40 9.20 18.91
N LYS A 144 -4.26 8.65 18.49
CA LYS A 144 -3.39 9.29 17.48
C LYS A 144 -4.04 9.29 16.10
N ILE A 145 -3.46 10.07 15.19
CA ILE A 145 -3.74 9.99 13.75
C ILE A 145 -2.81 8.94 13.15
N LEU A 146 -3.33 8.09 12.25
CA LEU A 146 -2.50 7.20 11.44
C LEU A 146 -1.72 8.03 10.42
N LYS A 147 -0.40 7.89 10.43
CA LYS A 147 0.47 8.53 9.45
C LYS A 147 0.70 7.61 8.24
N VAL A 148 0.90 8.19 7.07
CA VAL A 148 1.17 7.48 5.82
C VAL A 148 2.50 7.94 5.23
N VAL A 149 3.33 6.99 4.80
CA VAL A 149 4.53 7.25 4.00
C VAL A 149 4.33 6.64 2.62
N PRO A 150 4.01 7.44 1.60
CA PRO A 150 3.86 6.96 0.23
C PRO A 150 5.21 6.67 -0.40
N VAL A 151 5.32 5.50 -1.01
CA VAL A 151 6.47 5.06 -1.80
C VAL A 151 5.96 4.64 -3.17
N ALA A 152 6.51 5.18 -4.24
CA ALA A 152 6.20 4.69 -5.58
C ALA A 152 7.06 3.46 -5.89
N TYR A 153 6.48 2.50 -6.60
CA TYR A 153 7.23 1.42 -7.23
C TYR A 153 8.33 2.00 -8.14
N SER A 154 9.47 1.31 -8.23
CA SER A 154 10.56 1.68 -9.12
C SER A 154 10.82 0.60 -10.17
N PHE A 155 11.10 1.03 -11.39
CA PHE A 155 11.54 0.16 -12.49
C PHE A 155 13.04 -0.17 -12.43
N LEU A 156 13.68 0.07 -11.27
CA LEU A 156 15.02 -0.42 -11.00
C LEU A 156 15.05 -1.95 -11.03
N ASN A 157 16.25 -2.51 -11.19
CA ASN A 157 16.38 -3.96 -11.20
C ASN A 157 15.91 -4.60 -9.87
N ARG A 158 15.55 -5.88 -9.93
CA ARG A 158 15.02 -6.64 -8.78
C ARG A 158 15.94 -6.62 -7.57
N GLN A 159 17.26 -6.65 -7.80
CA GLN A 159 18.24 -6.63 -6.71
C GLN A 159 18.15 -5.33 -5.89
N ILE A 160 18.02 -4.18 -6.56
CA ILE A 160 17.89 -2.88 -5.87
C ILE A 160 16.58 -2.81 -5.09
N ASN A 161 15.47 -3.24 -5.69
CA ASN A 161 14.18 -3.29 -4.99
C ASN A 161 14.22 -4.23 -3.76
N PHE A 162 14.92 -5.36 -3.86
CA PHE A 162 15.11 -6.27 -2.73
C PHE A 162 15.97 -5.67 -1.61
N GLU A 163 17.08 -5.02 -1.96
CA GLU A 163 17.92 -4.31 -0.98
C GLU A 163 17.16 -3.16 -0.31
N PHE A 164 16.27 -2.48 -1.04
CA PHE A 164 15.40 -1.46 -0.46
C PHE A 164 14.42 -2.07 0.56
N GLY A 165 13.82 -3.22 0.27
CA GLY A 165 12.99 -3.96 1.22
C GLY A 165 13.74 -4.29 2.53
N LYS A 166 15.01 -4.68 2.45
CA LYS A 166 15.87 -4.87 3.64
C LYS A 166 16.06 -3.57 4.41
N LYS A 167 16.28 -2.45 3.72
CA LYS A 167 16.39 -1.14 4.39
C LYS A 167 15.08 -0.72 5.05
N LEU A 168 13.93 -0.95 4.42
CA LEU A 168 12.63 -0.72 5.05
C LEU A 168 12.49 -1.53 6.34
N PHE A 169 12.90 -2.80 6.35
CA PHE A 169 12.87 -3.62 7.55
C PHE A 169 13.79 -3.06 8.66
N GLU A 170 15.00 -2.64 8.32
CA GLU A 170 15.93 -2.01 9.27
C GLU A 170 15.32 -0.73 9.85
N VAL A 171 14.86 0.19 8.99
CA VAL A 171 14.21 1.47 9.36
C VAL A 171 13.03 1.22 10.28
N CYS A 172 12.18 0.24 9.94
CA CYS A 172 11.05 -0.15 10.76
C CYS A 172 11.47 -0.65 12.14
N ASN A 173 12.67 -1.18 12.32
CA ASN A 173 13.13 -1.81 13.56
C ASN A 173 14.22 -1.05 14.31
N ILE A 174 14.57 0.17 13.88
CA ILE A 174 15.55 1.00 14.57
C ILE A 174 15.15 1.17 16.05
N LYS A 175 16.11 0.86 16.92
CA LYS A 175 16.04 1.12 18.36
C LYS A 175 16.75 2.46 18.59
N GLY A 176 16.01 3.56 18.70
CA GLY A 176 16.57 4.92 18.78
C GLY A 176 15.75 5.89 19.65
N LYS A 177 16.12 7.18 19.64
CA LYS A 177 15.64 8.26 20.53
C LYS A 177 14.14 8.50 20.55
N THR A 178 13.39 7.96 19.58
CA THR A 178 11.94 8.09 19.50
C THR A 178 11.25 6.83 20.02
N LYS A 179 10.10 7.00 20.69
CA LYS A 179 9.27 5.89 21.20
C LYS A 179 9.11 4.83 20.11
N LYS A 180 9.16 3.56 20.50
CA LYS A 180 8.99 2.37 19.65
C LYS A 180 7.69 2.47 18.82
N ARG A 181 7.75 3.09 17.63
CA ARG A 181 6.60 3.26 16.72
C ARG A 181 6.13 1.91 16.20
N ARG A 182 4.83 1.73 16.03
CA ARG A 182 4.27 0.53 15.37
C ARG A 182 4.09 0.85 13.89
N ILE A 183 4.86 0.19 13.04
CA ILE A 183 4.89 0.47 11.61
C ILE A 183 4.27 -0.71 10.86
N ALA A 184 3.43 -0.40 9.87
CA ALA A 184 2.89 -1.33 8.89
C ALA A 184 3.54 -1.09 7.52
N ILE A 185 3.71 -2.14 6.72
CA ILE A 185 4.06 -2.04 5.30
C ILE A 185 2.92 -2.64 4.48
N VAL A 186 2.47 -1.91 3.46
CA VAL A 186 1.42 -2.34 2.55
C VAL A 186 1.97 -2.24 1.13
N ALA A 187 2.22 -3.38 0.50
CA ALA A 187 2.58 -3.45 -0.90
C ALA A 187 1.30 -3.58 -1.73
N SER A 188 0.95 -2.52 -2.45
CA SER A 188 -0.19 -2.51 -3.34
C SER A 188 0.20 -3.11 -4.68
N GLY A 189 -0.49 -4.17 -5.12
CA GLY A 189 -0.11 -4.91 -6.30
C GLY A 189 -1.23 -5.82 -6.79
N ASP A 190 -1.58 -5.68 -8.06
CA ASP A 190 -2.41 -6.64 -8.78
C ASP A 190 -1.51 -7.73 -9.40
N LEU A 191 -2.11 -8.88 -9.72
CA LEU A 191 -1.44 -9.97 -10.43
C LEU A 191 -1.60 -9.79 -11.95
N SER A 192 -1.93 -10.85 -12.70
CA SER A 192 -2.03 -10.74 -14.15
C SER A 192 -3.29 -9.98 -14.61
N HIS A 193 -3.09 -9.01 -15.49
CA HIS A 193 -4.17 -8.35 -16.21
C HIS A 193 -4.57 -9.12 -17.50
N ARG A 194 -4.54 -10.46 -17.46
CA ARG A 194 -4.66 -11.33 -18.66
C ARG A 194 -5.55 -12.56 -18.48
N LEU A 195 -6.35 -12.62 -17.41
CA LEU A 195 -7.18 -13.79 -17.08
C LEU A 195 -8.43 -13.96 -17.95
N THR A 196 -8.89 -12.91 -18.62
CA THR A 196 -10.11 -12.93 -19.45
C THR A 196 -9.88 -12.26 -20.79
N PHE A 197 -10.77 -12.51 -21.77
CA PHE A 197 -10.74 -11.84 -23.07
C PHE A 197 -10.95 -10.32 -22.96
N GLU A 198 -11.68 -9.90 -21.93
CA GLU A 198 -11.97 -8.49 -21.63
C GLU A 198 -10.89 -7.83 -20.75
N ALA A 199 -9.86 -8.58 -20.34
CA ALA A 199 -8.82 -8.04 -19.48
C ALA A 199 -8.02 -6.94 -20.21
N PRO A 200 -7.48 -5.93 -19.49
CA PRO A 200 -6.83 -4.77 -20.12
C PRO A 200 -5.69 -5.12 -21.07
N ALA A 201 -4.96 -6.20 -20.79
CA ALA A 201 -3.86 -6.69 -21.62
C ALA A 201 -4.24 -7.92 -22.48
N GLY A 202 -5.54 -8.21 -22.60
CA GLY A 202 -6.11 -9.33 -23.33
C GLY A 202 -5.83 -10.70 -22.71
N PHE A 203 -6.58 -11.71 -23.13
CA PHE A 203 -6.44 -13.06 -22.60
C PHE A 203 -5.07 -13.68 -22.90
N ASN A 204 -4.47 -14.31 -21.91
CA ASN A 204 -3.36 -15.24 -22.08
C ASN A 204 -3.43 -16.31 -20.99
N PRO A 205 -3.46 -17.61 -21.33
CA PRO A 205 -3.51 -18.68 -20.33
C PRO A 205 -2.34 -18.62 -19.33
N ARG A 206 -1.19 -18.09 -19.73
CA ARG A 206 -0.03 -17.88 -18.85
C ARG A 206 -0.26 -16.85 -17.74
N GLY A 207 -1.33 -16.05 -17.82
CA GLY A 207 -1.75 -15.18 -16.74
C GLY A 207 -2.17 -16.00 -15.50
N ALA A 208 -2.95 -17.06 -15.70
CA ALA A 208 -3.35 -17.94 -14.60
C ALA A 208 -2.14 -18.67 -14.00
N GLU A 209 -1.25 -19.21 -14.85
CA GLU A 209 0.00 -19.84 -14.40
C GLU A 209 0.87 -18.90 -13.56
N PHE A 210 0.95 -17.62 -13.96
CA PHE A 210 1.69 -16.60 -13.21
C PHE A 210 1.04 -16.33 -11.84
N ASP A 211 -0.26 -16.09 -11.81
CA ASP A 211 -1.00 -15.79 -10.57
C ASP A 211 -0.90 -16.95 -9.58
N GLU A 212 -1.15 -18.18 -10.06
CA GLU A 212 -1.06 -19.41 -9.26
C GLU A 212 0.35 -19.59 -8.69
N LYS A 213 1.39 -19.37 -9.50
CA LYS A 213 2.78 -19.53 -9.03
C LYS A 213 3.14 -18.50 -7.97
N ILE A 214 2.70 -17.25 -8.11
CA ILE A 214 2.93 -16.22 -7.08
C ILE A 214 2.24 -16.60 -5.78
N ILE A 215 0.99 -17.07 -5.84
CA ILE A 215 0.24 -17.50 -4.65
C ILE A 215 0.92 -18.69 -3.97
N GLU A 216 1.32 -19.72 -4.73
CA GLU A 216 2.04 -20.89 -4.23
C GLU A 216 3.31 -20.48 -3.46
N LEU A 217 4.16 -19.63 -4.07
CA LEU A 217 5.40 -19.17 -3.44
C LEU A 217 5.15 -18.38 -2.14
N LEU A 218 4.09 -17.58 -2.10
CA LEU A 218 3.69 -16.83 -0.90
C LEU A 218 3.20 -17.77 0.21
N GLU A 219 2.39 -18.78 -0.12
CA GLU A 219 1.89 -19.77 0.85
C GLU A 219 3.01 -20.64 1.43
N GLU A 220 4.02 -20.98 0.62
CA GLU A 220 5.19 -21.75 1.04
C GLU A 220 6.25 -20.93 1.78
N ASN A 221 6.10 -19.60 1.84
CA ASN A 221 7.13 -18.66 2.32
C ASN A 221 8.47 -18.79 1.53
N ASN A 222 8.37 -19.09 0.23
CA ASN A 222 9.49 -19.16 -0.68
C ASN A 222 9.64 -17.83 -1.44
N THR A 223 9.97 -16.78 -0.68
CA THR A 223 10.01 -15.37 -1.11
C THR A 223 11.40 -14.81 -1.23
#